data_AF-A0A838L5R2-F1
#
_entry.id   AF-A0A838L5R2-F1
#
_cell.length_a   1.000
_cell.length_b   1.000
_cell.length_c   1.000
_cell.angle_alpha   90.00
_cell.angle_beta   90.00
_cell.angle_gamma   90.00
#
_symmetry.space_group_name_H-M   'P 1'
#
loop_
_entity.id
_entity.type
_entity.pdbx_description
1 polymer ?
#
loop_
_entity_poly.entity_id
_entity_poly.type
_entity_poly.pdbx_seq_one_letter_code
_entity_poly.pdbx_strand_id
1 'polypeptide(L)' 'MSNAEQYRAQAAAQRALAEKSDLANRRAMHERSAIMWDEMAASAEDTIERALVNAASRAGKG' A
#
# COMPACT_ATOMS: atom_id res chain seq x y z
N MET A 1 -0.01 4.55 13.02
CA MET A 1 0.02 4.50 11.55
C MET A 1 0.48 3.10 11.16
N SER A 2 -0.40 2.30 10.57
CA SER A 2 -0.10 0.94 10.10
C SER A 2 0.85 0.99 8.89
N ASN A 3 1.48 -0.14 8.57
CA ASN A 3 2.32 -0.25 7.39
C ASN A 3 1.52 0.06 6.11
N ALA A 4 0.26 -0.35 6.05
CA ALA A 4 -0.63 -0.06 4.93
C ALA A 4 -0.91 1.45 4.77
N GLU A 5 -1.12 2.16 5.89
CA GLU A 5 -1.31 3.62 5.87
C GLU A 5 -0.03 4.34 5.40
N GLN A 6 1.16 3.86 5.79
CA GLN A 6 2.43 4.41 5.30
C GLN A 6 2.62 4.17 3.81
N TYR A 7 2.29 2.97 3.31
CA TYR A 7 2.37 2.66 1.89
C TYR A 7 1.39 3.49 1.05
N ARG A 8 0.16 3.71 1.53
CA ARG A 8 -0.79 4.62 0.86
C ARG A 8 -0.30 6.07 0.84
N ALA A 9 0.31 6.54 1.94
CA ALA A 9 0.90 7.87 1.97
C ALA A 9 2.03 8.03 0.94
N GLN A 10 2.87 7.01 0.78
CA GLN A 10 3.93 6.98 -0.24
C GLN A 10 3.36 6.93 -1.66
N ALA A 11 2.30 6.14 -1.89
CA ALA A 11 1.61 6.11 -3.18
C ALA A 11 1.04 7.49 -3.56
N ALA A 12 0.42 8.18 -2.60
CA ALA A 12 -0.08 9.54 -2.80
C ALA A 12 1.06 10.54 -3.10
N ALA A 13 2.18 10.44 -2.39
CA ALA A 13 3.35 11.29 -2.65
C ALA A 13 3.91 11.08 -4.06
N GLN A 14 3.99 9.83 -4.53
CA GLN A 14 4.43 9.53 -5.90
C GLN A 14 3.46 10.08 -6.96
N ARG A 15 2.14 9.98 -6.74
CA ARG A 15 1.15 10.60 -7.64
C ARG A 15 1.33 12.12 -7.73
N ALA A 16 1.50 12.78 -6.59
CA ALA A 16 1.75 14.23 -6.56
C ALA A 16 3.05 14.63 -7.28
N LEU A 17 4.08 13.79 -7.22
CA LEU A 17 5.32 14.00 -7.98
C LEU A 17 5.10 13.78 -9.49
N ALA A 18 4.28 12.81 -9.88
CA ALA A 18 3.93 12.54 -11.27
C ALA A 18 3.19 13.73 -11.90
N GLU A 19 2.22 14.29 -11.18
CA GLU A 19 1.45 15.48 -11.59
C GLU A 19 2.35 16.71 -11.78
N LYS A 20 3.38 16.86 -10.94
CA LYS A 20 4.36 17.96 -11.04
C LYS A 20 5.46 17.71 -12.06
N SER A 21 5.49 16.54 -12.71
CA SER A 21 6.56 16.20 -13.64
C SER A 21 6.21 16.61 -15.07
N ASP A 22 7.07 17.45 -15.67
CA ASP A 22 6.95 17.85 -17.07
C ASP A 22 7.51 16.81 -18.06
N LEU A 23 8.34 15.88 -17.57
CA LEU A 23 8.95 14.83 -18.39
C LEU A 23 8.08 13.58 -18.35
N ALA A 24 7.52 13.19 -19.50
CA ALA A 24 6.66 12.01 -19.61
C ALA A 24 7.28 10.73 -19.03
N ASN A 25 8.58 10.52 -19.22
CA ASN A 25 9.29 9.36 -18.68
C ASN A 25 9.33 9.38 -17.14
N ARG A 26 9.56 10.55 -16.53
CA ARG A 26 9.57 10.70 -15.06
C ARG A 26 8.17 10.56 -14.48
N ARG A 27 7.15 11.13 -15.14
CA ARG A 27 5.75 10.92 -14.77
C ARG A 27 5.40 9.43 -14.73
N ALA A 28 5.71 8.70 -15.80
CA ALA A 28 5.45 7.26 -15.88
C ALA A 28 6.20 6.46 -14.80
N MET A 29 7.42 6.88 -14.43
CA MET A 29 8.17 6.28 -13.33
C MET A 29 7.44 6.47 -11.99
N HIS A 30 7.00 7.69 -11.69
CA HIS A 30 6.27 8.00 -10.47
C HIS A 30 4.92 7.29 -10.40
N GLU A 31 4.18 7.23 -11.51
CA GLU A 31 2.90 6.49 -11.61
C GLU A 31 3.09 5.00 -11.33
N ARG A 32 4.10 4.36 -11.94
CA ARG A 32 4.44 2.95 -11.67
C ARG A 32 4.83 2.74 -10.21
N SER A 33 5.60 3.67 -9.63
CA SER A 33 5.95 3.60 -8.22
C SER A 33 4.72 3.71 -7.32
N ALA A 34 3.79 4.62 -7.63
CA ALA A 34 2.54 4.75 -6.89
C ALA A 34 1.71 3.45 -6.90
N ILE A 35 1.62 2.78 -8.05
CA ILE A 35 0.92 1.50 -8.20
C ILE A 35 1.56 0.43 -7.30
N MET A 36 2.90 0.29 -7.31
CA MET A 36 3.59 -0.68 -6.45
C MET A 36 3.35 -0.43 -4.96
N TRP A 37 3.31 0.85 -4.54
CA TRP A 37 2.99 1.19 -3.15
C TRP A 37 1.56 0.84 -2.77
N ASP A 38 0.59 1.02 -3.66
CA ASP A 38 -0.79 0.61 -3.39
C ASP A 38 -0.96 -0.92 -3.34
N GLU A 39 -0.27 -1.66 -4.20
CA GLU A 39 -0.25 -3.13 -4.16
C GLU A 39 0.34 -3.64 -2.83
N MET A 40 1.40 -2.99 -2.35
CA MET A 40 1.96 -3.30 -1.03
C MET A 40 1.01 -2.92 0.11
N ALA A 41 0.28 -1.80 -0.01
CA ALA A 41 -0.75 -1.43 0.97
C ALA A 41 -1.85 -2.48 1.04
N ALA A 42 -2.38 -2.91 -0.11
CA ALA A 42 -3.40 -3.95 -0.19
C ALA A 42 -2.90 -5.28 0.41
N SER A 43 -1.66 -5.67 0.10
CA SER A 43 -1.05 -6.89 0.64
C SER A 43 -0.85 -6.82 2.15
N ALA A 44 -0.49 -5.65 2.68
CA ALA A 44 -0.34 -5.43 4.12
C ALA A 44 -1.70 -5.51 4.84
N GLU A 45 -2.77 -4.98 4.25
CA GLU A 45 -4.14 -5.11 4.79
C GLU A 45 -4.61 -6.55 4.80
N ASP A 46 -4.45 -7.31 3.70
CA ASP A 46 -4.81 -8.73 3.62
C ASP A 46 -4.04 -9.57 4.65
N THR A 47 -2.75 -9.26 4.87
CA THR A 47 -1.95 -9.93 5.89
C THR A 47 -2.48 -9.67 7.30
N ILE A 48 -2.85 -8.43 7.61
CA ILE A 48 -3.43 -8.05 8.91
C ILE A 48 -4.79 -8.74 9.11
N GLU A 49 -5.65 -8.73 8.09
CA GLU A 49 -6.96 -9.38 8.14
C GLU A 49 -6.84 -10.90 8.39
N ARG A 50 -5.96 -11.59 7.66
CA ARG A 50 -5.69 -13.02 7.86
C ARG A 50 -5.14 -13.32 9.25
N ALA A 51 -4.26 -12.47 9.77
CA ALA A 51 -3.73 -12.63 11.12
C ALA A 51 -4.83 -12.54 12.19
N LEU A 52 -5.78 -11.61 12.03
CA LEU A 52 -6.93 -11.45 12.93
C LEU A 52 -7.87 -12.66 12.88
N VAL A 53 -8.20 -13.17 11.69
CA VAL A 53 -9.05 -14.36 11.52
C VAL A 53 -8.39 -15.60 12.13
N ASN A 54 -7.08 -15.78 11.94
CA ASN A 54 -6.33 -16.89 12.52
C ASN A 54 -6.26 -16.81 14.06
N ALA A 55 -6.10 -15.61 14.62
CA ALA A 55 -6.11 -15.40 16.06
C ALA A 55 -7.49 -15.70 16.68
N ALA A 56 -8.57 -15.25 16.04
CA ALA A 56 -9.95 -15.56 16.44
C ALA A 56 -10.25 -17.07 16.37
N SER A 57 -9.76 -17.74 15.33
CA SER A 57 -9.93 -19.19 15.15
C SER A 57 -9.18 -20.03 16.18
N ARG A 58 -8.07 -19.52 16.73
CA ARG A 58 -7.34 -20.16 17.85
C ARG A 58 -8.03 -19.95 19.20
N ALA A 59 -8.67 -18.80 19.42
CA ALA A 59 -9.37 -18.50 20.68
C ALA A 59 -10.68 -19.29 20.84
N GLY A 60 -11.34 -19.67 19.75
CA GLY A 60 -12.57 -20.49 19.78
C GLY A 60 -12.35 -22.00 19.91
N LYS A 61 -11.09 -22.47 19.94
CA LYS A 61 -10.72 -23.90 20.08
C LYS A 61 -10.10 -24.23 21.45
N GLY A 62 -10.19 -23.33 22.42
CA GLY A 62 -9.73 -23.53 23.79
C GLY A 62 -10.82 -24.03 24.72
#